data_AF-A0A524AE91-F1
#
_entry.id   AF-A0A524AE91-F1
#
_cell.length_a   1.000
_cell.length_b   1.000
_cell.length_c   1.000
_cell.angle_alpha   90.00
_cell.angle_beta   90.00
_cell.angle_gamma   90.00
#
_symmetry.space_group_name_H-M   'P 1'
#
loop_
_entity.id
_entity.type
_entity.pdbx_description
1 polymer ?
#
loop_
_entity_poly.entity_id
_entity_poly.type
_entity_poly.pdbx_seq_one_letter_code
_entity_poly.pdbx_strand_id
1 'polypeptide(L)'
;MSKQEVKRFFDDYVFGFIFSDIEREIALAKSDIEIPGEAQKTYKGGANFLCALGLLCYTEFMGGIHTGSFKKGTDKSRFNVFFNLMGPDYQAFNQQVDVYKVFRCGMVHEYLVKKNCVIFMLSGDVRVGVPA
;
A
#
# COMPACT_ATOMS: atom_id res chain seq x y z
N MET A 1 -1.61 -16.23 21.88
CA MET A 1 -0.70 -15.07 21.84
C MET A 1 -0.98 -14.24 23.08
N SER A 2 0.02 -14.07 23.94
CA SER A 2 0.00 -13.21 25.12
C SER A 2 0.03 -11.73 24.71
N LYS A 3 -0.37 -10.84 25.62
CA LYS A 3 -0.31 -9.38 25.39
C LYS A 3 1.11 -8.90 25.03
N GLN A 4 2.14 -9.50 25.64
CA GLN A 4 3.53 -9.17 25.35
C GLN A 4 3.96 -9.61 23.95
N GLU A 5 3.55 -10.80 23.51
CA GLU A 5 3.82 -11.28 22.15
C GLU A 5 3.13 -10.42 21.09
N VAL A 6 1.87 -10.00 21.35
CA VAL A 6 1.15 -9.07 20.46
C VAL A 6 1.87 -7.74 20.39
N LYS A 7 2.28 -7.17 21.53
CA LYS A 7 3.01 -5.90 21.56
C LYS A 7 4.32 -6.00 20.76
N ARG A 8 5.13 -7.03 21.02
CA ARG A 8 6.39 -7.26 20.31
C ARG A 8 6.18 -7.40 18.81
N PHE A 9 5.16 -8.13 18.39
CA PHE A 9 4.81 -8.26 16.97
C PHE A 9 4.48 -6.89 16.34
N PHE A 10 3.70 -6.05 17.01
CA PHE A 10 3.41 -4.70 16.51
C PHE A 10 4.66 -3.82 16.47
N ASP A 11 5.48 -3.85 17.51
CA ASP A 11 6.73 -3.10 17.58
C ASP A 11 7.66 -3.50 16.41
N ASP A 12 7.85 -4.80 16.19
CA ASP A 12 8.79 -5.31 15.17
C ASP A 12 8.26 -5.11 13.74
N TYR A 13 7.00 -5.49 13.47
CA TYR A 13 6.47 -5.52 12.11
C TYR A 13 5.78 -4.23 11.70
N VAL A 14 4.91 -3.67 12.55
CA VAL A 14 4.13 -2.48 12.19
C VAL A 14 5.00 -1.23 12.32
N PHE A 15 5.59 -1.00 13.48
CA PHE A 15 6.39 0.20 13.73
C PHE A 15 7.82 0.08 13.24
N GLY A 16 8.40 -1.12 13.29
CA GLY A 16 9.77 -1.37 12.81
C GLY A 16 9.86 -1.43 11.29
N PHE A 17 9.03 -2.26 10.64
CA PHE A 17 9.13 -2.50 9.19
C PHE A 17 8.15 -1.66 8.36
N ILE A 18 6.84 -1.83 8.57
CA ILE A 18 5.80 -1.23 7.72
C ILE A 18 5.90 0.30 7.72
N PHE A 19 6.00 0.89 8.91
CA PHE A 19 6.07 2.34 9.05
C PHE A 19 7.35 2.91 8.41
N SER A 20 8.50 2.29 8.68
CA SER A 20 9.78 2.67 8.07
C SER A 20 9.78 2.57 6.55
N ASP A 21 9.12 1.55 5.98
CA ASP A 21 8.96 1.41 4.53
C ASP A 21 8.15 2.57 3.95
N ILE A 22 6.99 2.88 4.55
CA ILE A 22 6.13 3.98 4.11
C ILE A 22 6.85 5.34 4.25
N GLU A 23 7.53 5.57 5.38
CA GLU A 23 8.29 6.80 5.59
C GLU A 23 9.42 6.96 4.57
N ARG A 24 10.13 5.88 4.25
CA ARG A 24 11.14 5.89 3.19
C ARG A 24 10.51 6.30 1.86
N GLU A 25 9.42 5.68 1.43
CA GLU A 25 8.80 6.00 0.14
C GLU A 25 8.29 7.46 0.09
N ILE A 26 7.71 7.97 1.18
CA ILE A 26 7.31 9.38 1.30
C ILE A 26 8.52 10.32 1.23
N ALA A 27 9.63 9.95 1.88
CA ALA A 27 10.87 10.72 1.83
C ALA A 27 11.43 10.77 0.41
N LEU A 28 11.49 9.62 -0.28
CA LEU A 28 11.91 9.52 -1.68
C LEU A 28 11.08 10.42 -2.60
N ALA A 29 9.75 10.45 -2.41
CA ALA A 29 8.86 11.28 -3.20
C ALA A 29 9.01 12.79 -2.96
N LYS A 30 9.50 13.18 -1.77
CA LYS A 30 9.79 14.59 -1.43
C LYS A 30 11.18 15.04 -1.85
N SER A 31 12.08 14.10 -2.10
CA SER A 31 13.48 14.37 -2.34
C SER A 31 13.83 14.32 -3.83
N ASP A 32 14.59 15.31 -4.31
CA ASP A 32 15.36 15.18 -5.53
C ASP A 32 16.61 14.32 -5.23
N ILE A 33 16.45 13.01 -5.00
CA ILE A 33 17.61 12.15 -4.69
C ILE A 33 18.50 12.01 -5.92
N GLU A 34 19.74 12.45 -5.76
CA GLU A 34 20.87 12.07 -6.60
C GLU A 34 21.48 10.77 -6.05
N ILE A 35 21.46 9.70 -6.84
CA ILE A 35 22.15 8.45 -6.51
C ILE A 35 23.61 8.58 -6.96
N PRO A 36 24.61 8.55 -6.05
CA PRO A 36 26.02 8.67 -6.43
C PRO A 36 26.45 7.50 -7.32
N GLY A 37 26.96 7.81 -8.52
CA GLY A 37 27.49 6.81 -9.46
C GLY A 37 26.53 6.40 -10.60
N GLU A 38 25.29 6.87 -10.59
CA GLU A 38 24.39 6.80 -11.75
C GLU A 38 24.24 8.19 -12.38
N ALA A 39 24.17 8.27 -13.71
CA ALA A 39 23.87 9.53 -14.40
C ALA A 39 22.58 10.12 -13.81
N GLN A 40 22.63 11.35 -13.29
CA GLN A 40 21.56 12.11 -12.61
C GLN A 40 20.14 11.61 -12.96
N LYS A 41 19.65 10.60 -12.22
CA LYS A 41 18.26 10.16 -12.29
C LYS A 41 17.52 10.84 -11.17
N THR A 42 16.92 11.98 -11.48
CA THR A 42 15.97 12.62 -10.58
C THR A 42 14.69 11.79 -10.58
N TYR A 43 14.40 11.08 -9.49
CA TYR A 43 13.15 10.31 -9.34
C TYR A 43 12.00 11.24 -8.94
N LYS A 44 11.61 12.17 -9.81
CA LYS A 44 10.43 13.01 -9.58
C LYS A 44 9.19 12.13 -9.50
N GLY A 45 8.54 12.07 -8.34
CA GLY A 45 7.42 11.15 -8.09
C GLY A 45 7.83 9.69 -7.91
N GLY A 46 9.09 9.45 -7.53
CA GLY A 46 9.62 8.13 -7.26
C GLY A 46 8.75 7.35 -6.28
N ALA A 47 8.52 6.08 -6.62
CA ALA A 47 7.86 5.08 -5.79
C ALA A 47 6.38 5.29 -5.41
N ASN A 48 5.64 6.20 -6.04
CA ASN A 48 4.18 6.32 -5.85
C ASN A 48 3.48 4.96 -6.00
N PHE A 49 3.84 4.22 -7.05
CA PHE A 49 3.31 2.90 -7.33
C PHE A 49 3.67 1.88 -6.25
N LEU A 50 4.93 1.84 -5.82
CA LEU A 50 5.40 0.87 -4.81
C LEU A 50 4.84 1.17 -3.43
N CYS A 51 4.74 2.45 -3.06
CA CYS A 51 4.08 2.87 -1.83
C CYS A 51 2.60 2.47 -1.83
N ALA A 52 1.88 2.77 -2.92
CA ALA A 52 0.48 2.35 -3.05
C ALA A 52 0.32 0.82 -3.03
N LEU A 53 1.20 0.08 -3.69
CA LEU A 53 1.21 -1.38 -3.64
C LEU A 53 1.47 -1.89 -2.21
N GLY A 54 2.46 -1.34 -1.52
CA GLY A 54 2.80 -1.67 -0.14
C GLY A 54 1.61 -1.44 0.79
N LEU A 55 0.96 -0.28 0.70
CA LEU A 55 -0.24 0.05 1.48
C LEU A 55 -1.39 -0.94 1.23
N LEU A 56 -1.59 -1.37 -0.01
CA LEU A 56 -2.61 -2.37 -0.35
C LEU A 56 -2.25 -3.76 0.22
N CYS A 57 -0.98 -4.17 0.16
CA CYS A 57 -0.49 -5.39 0.78
C CYS A 57 -0.64 -5.36 2.31
N TYR A 58 -0.30 -4.23 2.94
CA TYR A 58 -0.46 -4.06 4.39
C TYR A 58 -1.92 -4.06 4.81
N THR A 59 -2.83 -3.51 3.99
CA THR A 59 -4.27 -3.60 4.23
C THR A 59 -4.74 -5.06 4.32
N GLU A 60 -4.30 -5.92 3.39
CA GLU A 60 -4.62 -7.35 3.44
C GLU A 60 -4.02 -8.05 4.66
N PHE A 61 -2.76 -7.75 4.96
CA PHE A 61 -2.05 -8.32 6.10
C PHE A 61 -2.73 -7.97 7.42
N MET A 62 -3.05 -6.69 7.62
CA MET A 62 -3.79 -6.21 8.79
C MET A 62 -5.19 -6.82 8.89
N GLY A 63 -5.84 -7.07 7.76
CA GLY A 63 -7.08 -7.86 7.70
C GLY A 63 -6.91 -9.29 8.21
N GLY A 64 -5.78 -9.93 7.93
CA GLY A 64 -5.47 -11.25 8.47
C GLY A 64 -5.27 -11.25 9.98
N ILE A 65 -4.61 -10.21 10.51
CA ILE A 65 -4.47 -10.00 11.96
C ILE A 65 -5.86 -9.79 12.58
N HIS A 66 -6.66 -8.87 12.02
CA HIS A 66 -7.97 -8.53 12.55
C HIS A 66 -8.94 -9.71 12.56
N THR A 67 -8.92 -10.52 11.50
CA THR A 67 -9.77 -11.73 11.39
C THR A 67 -9.17 -12.96 12.08
N GLY A 68 -7.95 -12.87 12.59
CA GLY A 68 -7.23 -13.99 13.21
C GLY A 68 -6.92 -15.14 12.25
N SER A 69 -6.85 -14.88 10.95
CA SER A 69 -6.73 -15.93 9.92
C SER A 69 -5.88 -15.46 8.75
N PHE A 70 -4.96 -16.32 8.30
CA PHE A 70 -4.16 -16.15 7.08
C PHE A 70 -4.40 -17.30 6.09
N LYS A 71 -5.60 -17.90 6.13
CA LYS A 71 -5.95 -19.03 5.29
C LYS A 71 -5.96 -18.63 3.81
N LYS A 72 -5.29 -19.42 2.96
CA LYS A 72 -5.30 -19.24 1.51
C LYS A 72 -6.73 -19.17 0.96
N GLY A 73 -6.98 -18.25 0.02
CA GLY A 73 -8.30 -18.06 -0.59
C GLY A 73 -9.23 -17.13 0.19
N THR A 74 -8.78 -16.61 1.34
CA THR A 74 -9.52 -15.58 2.12
C THR A 74 -8.96 -14.18 1.89
N ASP A 75 -7.97 -14.03 1.01
CA ASP A 75 -7.17 -12.82 0.79
C ASP A 75 -8.04 -11.58 0.52
N LYS A 76 -9.01 -11.70 -0.39
CA LYS A 76 -9.99 -10.63 -0.69
C LYS A 76 -10.83 -10.26 0.53
N SER A 77 -11.29 -11.25 1.29
CA SER A 77 -12.12 -11.02 2.49
C SER A 77 -11.32 -10.28 3.55
N ARG A 78 -10.08 -10.72 3.82
CA ARG A 78 -9.16 -10.08 4.77
C ARG A 78 -8.90 -8.62 4.37
N PHE A 79 -8.51 -8.38 3.12
CA PHE A 79 -8.35 -7.04 2.59
C PHE A 79 -9.60 -6.17 2.81
N ASN A 80 -10.77 -6.65 2.38
CA ASN A 80 -12.01 -5.88 2.46
C ASN A 80 -12.41 -5.55 3.89
N VAL A 81 -12.22 -6.48 4.84
CA VAL A 81 -12.51 -6.23 6.25
C VAL A 81 -11.69 -5.05 6.76
N PHE A 82 -10.37 -5.06 6.55
CA PHE A 82 -9.53 -3.98 7.06
C PHE A 82 -9.70 -2.67 6.28
N PHE A 83 -9.86 -2.76 4.96
CA PHE A 83 -10.11 -1.58 4.12
C PHE A 83 -11.39 -0.84 4.56
N ASN A 84 -12.44 -1.59 4.88
CA ASN A 84 -13.69 -1.01 5.37
C ASN A 84 -13.55 -0.40 6.78
N LEU A 85 -12.60 -0.85 7.59
CA LEU A 85 -12.32 -0.25 8.90
C LEU A 85 -11.63 1.11 8.82
N MET A 86 -11.06 1.47 7.66
CA MET A 86 -10.41 2.77 7.46
C MET A 86 -11.39 3.95 7.42
N GLY A 87 -12.68 3.69 7.19
CA GLY A 87 -13.74 4.71 7.27
C GLY A 87 -14.82 4.58 6.19
N PRO A 88 -15.88 5.39 6.28
CA PRO A 88 -17.03 5.32 5.37
C PRO A 88 -16.67 5.61 3.91
N ASP A 89 -15.69 6.50 3.64
CA ASP A 89 -15.27 6.80 2.27
C ASP A 89 -14.61 5.59 1.60
N TYR A 90 -13.80 4.84 2.33
CA TYR A 90 -13.19 3.59 1.86
C TYR A 90 -14.24 2.51 1.62
N GLN A 91 -15.25 2.41 2.51
CA GLN A 91 -16.37 1.49 2.31
C GLN A 91 -17.15 1.82 1.04
N ALA A 92 -17.52 3.08 0.86
CA ALA A 92 -18.26 3.55 -0.31
C ALA A 92 -17.45 3.31 -1.60
N PHE A 93 -16.15 3.58 -1.58
CA PHE A 93 -15.28 3.31 -2.72
C PHE A 93 -15.23 1.81 -3.09
N ASN A 94 -15.14 0.94 -2.08
CA ASN A 94 -15.11 -0.52 -2.30
C ASN A 94 -16.44 -1.11 -2.80
N GLN A 95 -17.55 -0.40 -2.61
CA GLN A 95 -18.85 -0.77 -3.19
C GLN A 95 -18.94 -0.40 -4.67
N GLN A 96 -18.27 0.68 -5.09
CA GLN A 96 -18.27 1.16 -6.47
C GLN A 96 -17.22 0.43 -7.34
N VAL A 97 -16.09 0.07 -6.73
CA VAL A 97 -14.97 -0.58 -7.40
C VAL A 97 -14.49 -1.74 -6.54
N ASP A 98 -14.27 -2.92 -7.14
CA ASP A 98 -13.61 -4.03 -6.46
C ASP A 98 -12.13 -3.69 -6.24
N VAL A 99 -11.83 -2.96 -5.16
CA VAL A 99 -10.50 -2.37 -4.91
C VAL A 99 -9.43 -3.46 -4.84
N TYR A 100 -9.75 -4.57 -4.18
CA TYR A 100 -8.87 -5.72 -4.11
C TYR A 100 -8.52 -6.24 -5.51
N LYS A 101 -9.51 -6.45 -6.38
CA LYS A 101 -9.25 -7.02 -7.71
C LYS A 101 -8.56 -6.03 -8.65
N VAL A 102 -9.00 -4.76 -8.63
CA VAL A 102 -8.55 -3.72 -9.58
C VAL A 102 -7.17 -3.20 -9.22
N PHE A 103 -6.95 -2.86 -7.95
CA PHE A 103 -5.70 -2.24 -7.50
C PHE A 103 -4.78 -3.27 -6.88
N ARG A 104 -5.15 -3.94 -5.78
CA ARG A 104 -4.23 -4.89 -5.10
C ARG A 104 -3.76 -5.98 -6.07
N CYS A 105 -4.68 -6.75 -6.64
CA CYS A 105 -4.32 -7.85 -7.54
C CYS A 105 -3.70 -7.37 -8.84
N GLY A 106 -4.20 -6.28 -9.44
CA GLY A 106 -3.57 -5.69 -10.62
C GLY A 106 -2.12 -5.32 -10.35
N MET A 107 -1.88 -4.50 -9.34
CA MET A 107 -0.55 -3.96 -9.07
C MET A 107 0.44 -5.05 -8.65
N VAL A 108 0.01 -6.07 -7.91
CA VAL A 108 0.91 -7.13 -7.44
C VAL A 108 1.18 -8.21 -8.49
N HIS A 109 0.22 -8.54 -9.36
CA HIS A 109 0.36 -9.66 -10.31
C HIS A 109 0.66 -9.22 -11.74
N GLU A 110 0.23 -8.01 -12.11
CA GLU A 110 0.37 -7.48 -13.47
C GLU A 110 1.30 -6.26 -13.50
N TYR A 111 1.76 -5.78 -12.34
CA TYR A 111 2.53 -4.54 -12.21
C TYR A 111 1.83 -3.33 -12.86
N LEU A 112 0.49 -3.40 -12.93
CA LEU A 112 -0.39 -2.47 -13.62
C LEU A 112 -1.73 -2.39 -12.88
N VAL A 113 -2.42 -1.26 -12.93
CA VAL A 113 -3.80 -1.20 -12.42
C VAL A 113 -4.75 -1.66 -13.52
N LYS A 114 -5.77 -2.47 -13.19
CA LYS A 114 -6.73 -3.02 -14.18
C LYS A 114 -7.72 -1.99 -14.74
N LYS A 115 -7.54 -0.71 -14.38
CA LYS A 115 -8.34 0.45 -14.78
C LYS A 115 -7.43 1.68 -14.80
N ASN A 116 -7.85 2.72 -15.52
CA ASN A 116 -7.21 4.03 -15.45
C ASN A 116 -7.26 4.58 -14.03
N CYS A 117 -6.11 5.02 -13.52
CA CYS A 117 -6.02 5.62 -12.20
C CYS A 117 -4.87 6.62 -12.13
N VAL A 118 -4.94 7.48 -11.12
CA VAL A 118 -3.86 8.40 -10.75
C VAL A 118 -3.49 8.08 -9.31
N ILE A 119 -2.21 7.79 -9.07
CA ILE A 119 -1.70 7.56 -7.72
C ILE A 119 -1.13 8.87 -7.19
N PHE A 120 -1.82 9.44 -6.20
CA PHE A 120 -1.38 10.62 -5.47
C PHE A 120 -0.54 10.20 -4.26
N MET A 121 0.60 10.84 -4.02
CA MET A 121 1.45 10.57 -2.85
C MET A 121 1.61 11.78 -1.91
N LEU A 122 1.54 13.01 -2.45
CA LEU A 122 1.61 14.28 -1.69
C LEU A 122 0.44 15.18 -2.08
N SER A 123 0.21 16.25 -1.31
CA SER A 123 -0.83 17.26 -1.55
C SER A 123 -0.60 18.02 -2.86
N GLY A 124 -0.92 17.39 -4.00
CA GLY A 124 -1.05 18.03 -5.31
C GLY A 124 0.07 17.75 -6.32
N ASP A 125 -0.36 17.45 -7.54
CA ASP A 125 0.28 17.60 -8.87
C ASP A 125 1.23 16.54 -9.45
N VAL A 126 1.81 15.62 -8.67
CA VAL A 126 2.62 14.55 -9.29
C VAL A 126 1.74 13.37 -9.71
N ARG A 127 1.23 13.45 -10.95
CA ARG A 127 0.45 12.37 -11.58
C ARG A 127 1.39 11.25 -12.01
N VAL A 128 1.40 10.15 -11.26
CA VAL A 128 2.03 8.89 -11.71
C VAL A 128 0.91 7.87 -11.87
N GLY A 129 0.63 7.54 -13.12
CA GLY A 129 -0.31 6.50 -13.52
C GLY A 129 0.18 5.94 -14.84
N VAL A 130 0.11 4.62 -15.03
CA VAL A 130 0.40 4.00 -16.32
C VAL A 130 -0.77 4.34 -17.25
N PRO A 131 -0.56 5.08 -18.35
CA PRO A 131 -1.60 5.25 -19.35
C PRO A 131 -1.91 3.88 -19.96
N ALA A 132 -3.20 3.53 -19.98
CA ALA A 132 -3.69 2.44 -20.82
C ALA A 132 -3.80 2.90 -22.28
#